data_AF-A0A7K4IFU2-F1
#
_entry.id   AF-A0A7K4IFU2-F1
#
_cell.length_a   1.000
_cell.length_b   1.000
_cell.length_c   1.000
_cell.angle_alpha   90.00
_cell.angle_beta   90.00
_cell.angle_gamma   90.00
#
_symmetry.space_group_name_H-M   'P 1'
#
loop_
_entity.id
_entity.type
_entity.pdbx_description
1 polymer ?
#
loop_
_entity_poly.entity_id
_entity_poly.type
_entity_poly.pdbx_seq_one_letter_code
_entity_poly.pdbx_strand_id
1 'polypeptide(L)'
;MAEMAEASICRLDVIDDACRYLISSVEWESSSSRVVLEALRASVTRYGQPLQVLTINGSVFVPVIQRQRGQCAPDRSGASRIECSMCVREGTTHAIGKVERLHCTIDEESGRMGLELDEHMEYYNHTRPHASLGDRTVLLHSCT
;
A
#
# COMPACT_ATOMS: atom_id res chain seq x y z
N MET A 1 19.93 -19.50 -27.21
CA MET A 1 19.68 -19.76 -25.78
C MET A 1 19.19 -18.45 -25.19
N ALA A 2 17.89 -18.31 -24.95
CA ALA A 2 17.33 -17.08 -24.40
C ALA A 2 17.72 -17.01 -22.92
N GLU A 3 18.40 -15.93 -22.55
CA GLU A 3 18.66 -15.54 -21.18
C GLU A 3 17.31 -15.25 -20.53
N MET A 4 16.84 -16.16 -19.67
CA MET A 4 15.67 -15.91 -18.82
C MET A 4 16.07 -14.81 -17.85
N ALA A 5 15.74 -13.56 -18.18
CA ALA A 5 15.80 -12.47 -17.24
C ALA A 5 14.98 -12.87 -16.00
N GLU A 6 15.66 -13.02 -14.86
CA GLU A 6 15.05 -13.28 -13.57
C GLU A 6 13.98 -12.21 -13.35
N ALA A 7 12.72 -12.61 -13.35
CA ALA A 7 11.61 -11.68 -13.21
C ALA A 7 11.72 -11.03 -11.83
N SER A 8 12.02 -9.73 -11.80
CA SER A 8 12.04 -8.98 -10.55
C SER A 8 10.60 -8.77 -10.08
N ILE A 9 10.22 -9.51 -9.05
CA ILE A 9 8.94 -9.35 -8.38
C ILE A 9 8.95 -8.00 -7.67
N CYS A 10 7.94 -7.18 -7.95
CA CYS A 10 7.68 -5.94 -7.26
C CYS A 10 6.51 -6.14 -6.29
N ARG A 11 6.60 -5.55 -5.08
CA ARG A 11 5.51 -5.53 -4.10
C ARG A 11 5.05 -4.11 -3.80
N LEU A 12 3.75 -3.96 -3.58
CA LEU A 12 3.11 -2.72 -3.13
C LEU A 12 2.37 -3.02 -1.84
N ASP A 13 2.81 -2.34 -0.79
CA ASP A 13 2.20 -2.40 0.53
C ASP A 13 1.47 -1.09 0.84
N VAL A 14 0.21 -1.20 1.25
CA VAL A 14 -0.65 -0.08 1.66
C VAL A 14 -1.11 -0.32 3.07
N ILE A 15 -0.77 0.60 3.97
CA ILE A 15 -1.08 0.52 5.40
C ILE A 15 -1.82 1.77 5.85
N ASP A 16 -2.79 1.57 6.74
CA ASP A 16 -3.38 2.68 7.49
C ASP A 16 -2.39 3.22 8.53
N ASP A 17 -2.10 4.52 8.46
CA ASP A 17 -1.08 5.15 9.30
C ASP A 17 -1.44 5.16 10.78
N ALA A 18 -2.74 5.26 11.10
CA ALA A 18 -3.25 5.45 12.45
C ALA A 18 -3.39 4.12 13.19
N CYS A 19 -4.04 3.13 12.58
CA CYS A 19 -4.38 1.88 13.25
C CYS A 19 -3.45 0.71 12.86
N ARG A 20 -2.53 0.91 11.91
CA ARG A 20 -1.61 -0.12 11.38
C ARG A 20 -2.26 -1.22 10.56
N TYR A 21 -3.51 -1.06 10.13
CA TYR A 21 -4.19 -2.06 9.30
C TYR A 21 -3.52 -2.18 7.94
N LEU A 22 -3.13 -3.39 7.55
CA LEU A 22 -2.60 -3.69 6.23
C LEU A 22 -3.78 -3.77 5.26
N ILE A 23 -3.97 -2.70 4.50
CA ILE A 23 -5.09 -2.49 3.57
C ILE A 23 -4.92 -3.36 2.33
N SER A 24 -3.70 -3.41 1.80
CA SER A 24 -3.35 -4.14 0.58
C SER A 24 -1.87 -4.53 0.62
N SER A 25 -1.57 -5.74 0.18
CA SER A 25 -0.23 -6.17 -0.19
C SER A 25 -0.35 -6.97 -1.49
N VAL A 26 0.32 -6.53 -2.55
CA VAL A 26 0.20 -7.18 -3.88
C VAL A 26 1.56 -7.30 -4.54
N GLU A 27 1.81 -8.44 -5.17
CA GLU A 27 3.02 -8.74 -5.93
C GLU A 27 2.73 -8.83 -7.43
N TRP A 28 3.68 -8.39 -8.26
CA TRP A 28 3.56 -8.49 -9.71
C TRP A 28 4.93 -8.51 -10.40
N GLU A 29 4.94 -8.99 -11.64
CA GLU A 29 6.12 -8.98 -12.49
C GLU A 29 6.32 -7.58 -13.09
N SER A 30 7.40 -6.89 -12.71
CA SER A 30 7.85 -5.56 -13.21
C SER A 30 7.09 -4.30 -12.74
N SER A 31 7.80 -3.30 -12.23
CA SER A 31 7.24 -2.05 -11.71
C SER A 31 6.24 -1.35 -12.65
N SER A 32 4.97 -1.20 -12.24
CA SER A 32 3.90 -0.64 -13.07
C SER A 32 2.98 0.31 -12.30
N SER A 33 2.83 1.54 -12.80
CA SER A 33 1.93 2.54 -12.21
C SER A 33 0.45 2.15 -12.31
N ARG A 34 0.11 1.23 -13.23
CA ARG A 34 -1.23 0.69 -13.37
C ARG A 34 -1.64 -0.16 -12.16
N VAL A 35 -0.72 -1.00 -11.67
CA VAL A 35 -0.96 -1.86 -10.50
C VAL A 35 -1.24 -1.00 -9.28
N VAL A 36 -0.46 0.08 -9.09
CA VAL A 36 -0.70 1.06 -8.01
C VAL A 36 -2.09 1.69 -8.10
N LEU A 37 -2.52 2.09 -9.30
CA LEU A 37 -3.86 2.67 -9.49
C LEU A 37 -4.99 1.66 -9.24
N GLU A 38 -4.82 0.42 -9.67
CA GLU A 38 -5.81 -0.64 -9.45
C GLU A 38 -5.92 -1.01 -7.97
N ALA A 39 -4.78 -1.17 -7.27
CA ALA A 39 -4.74 -1.40 -5.83
C ALA A 39 -5.35 -0.24 -5.03
N LEU A 40 -5.05 1.01 -5.40
CA LEU A 40 -5.63 2.18 -4.76
C LEU A 40 -7.15 2.24 -4.98
N ARG A 41 -7.62 1.98 -6.20
CA ARG A 41 -9.07 1.93 -6.51
C ARG A 41 -9.77 0.83 -5.72
N ALA A 42 -9.22 -0.38 -5.70
CA ALA A 42 -9.76 -1.49 -4.92
C ALA A 42 -9.85 -1.16 -3.43
N SER A 43 -8.79 -0.52 -2.89
CA SER A 43 -8.75 -0.06 -1.50
C SER A 43 -9.84 0.96 -1.20
N VAL A 44 -10.02 1.96 -2.08
CA VAL A 44 -11.07 2.98 -1.92
C VAL A 44 -12.47 2.40 -2.03
N THR A 45 -12.69 1.46 -2.96
CA THR A 45 -13.98 0.76 -3.08
C THR A 45 -14.31 -0.04 -1.83
N ARG A 46 -13.31 -0.65 -1.18
CA ARG A 46 -13.51 -1.52 0.00
C ARG A 46 -13.59 -0.75 1.31
N TYR A 47 -12.74 0.24 1.52
CA TYR A 47 -12.56 0.92 2.81
C TYR A 47 -13.02 2.38 2.81
N GLY A 48 -13.44 2.90 1.65
CA GLY A 48 -13.80 4.31 1.49
C GLY A 48 -12.60 5.18 1.13
N GLN A 49 -12.88 6.45 0.93
CA GLN A 49 -11.90 7.41 0.43
C GLN A 49 -10.99 7.93 1.56
N PRO A 50 -9.66 7.83 1.43
CA PRO A 50 -8.75 8.34 2.45
C PRO A 50 -8.68 9.87 2.41
N LEU A 51 -8.44 10.48 3.58
CA LEU A 51 -8.17 11.92 3.69
C LEU A 51 -6.88 12.30 2.94
N GLN A 52 -5.86 11.46 3.05
CA GLN A 52 -4.54 11.70 2.47
C GLN A 52 -3.86 10.38 2.11
N VAL A 53 -3.15 10.37 0.97
CA VAL A 53 -2.25 9.28 0.58
C VAL A 53 -0.81 9.80 0.66
N LEU A 54 0.04 9.07 1.40
CA LEU A 54 1.45 9.36 1.56
C LEU A 54 2.27 8.37 0.73
N THR A 55 3.06 8.87 -0.22
CA THR A 55 3.97 8.03 -1.02
C THR A 55 5.36 8.67 -1.12
N ILE A 56 6.37 7.84 -1.39
CA ILE A 56 7.70 8.32 -1.78
C ILE A 56 7.69 8.84 -3.22
N ASN A 57 8.72 9.61 -3.58
CA ASN A 57 8.97 10.12 -4.94
C ASN A 57 9.42 9.04 -5.93
N GLY A 58 8.89 7.82 -5.81
CA GLY A 58 9.17 6.75 -6.76
C GLY A 58 8.55 7.08 -8.12
N SER A 59 9.28 6.81 -9.20
CA SER A 59 8.84 7.04 -10.59
C SER A 59 7.51 6.36 -10.92
N VAL A 60 7.19 5.26 -10.25
CA VAL A 60 5.92 4.52 -10.38
C VAL A 60 4.73 5.31 -9.82
N PHE A 61 4.96 6.12 -8.78
CA PHE A 61 3.93 6.92 -8.12
C PHE A 61 3.72 8.28 -8.80
N VAL A 62 4.72 8.82 -9.50
CA VAL A 62 4.63 10.14 -10.16
C VAL A 62 3.46 10.23 -11.15
N PRO A 63 3.23 9.26 -12.07
CA PRO A 63 2.05 9.27 -12.94
C PRO A 63 0.73 9.19 -12.19
N VAL A 64 0.70 8.45 -11.08
CA VAL A 64 -0.47 8.32 -10.19
C VAL A 64 -0.77 9.67 -9.56
N ILE A 65 0.26 10.31 -8.99
CA ILE A 65 0.23 11.65 -8.40
C ILE A 65 -0.22 12.69 -9.40
N GLN A 66 0.35 12.73 -10.59
CA GLN A 66 -0.03 13.70 -11.63
C GLN A 66 -1.47 13.52 -12.09
N ARG A 67 -1.95 12.27 -12.23
CA ARG A 67 -3.35 11.98 -12.57
C ARG A 67 -4.33 12.44 -11.49
N GLN A 68 -3.93 12.49 -10.23
CA GLN A 68 -4.80 12.95 -9.13
C GLN A 68 -4.56 14.41 -8.70
N ARG A 69 -3.37 14.99 -8.94
CA ARG A 69 -3.01 16.38 -8.58
C ARG A 69 -3.55 17.44 -9.55
N GLY A 70 -4.20 17.03 -10.65
CA GLY A 70 -4.86 17.94 -11.58
C GLY A 70 -6.37 18.06 -11.31
N GLN A 71 -6.78 19.14 -10.66
CA GLN A 71 -8.04 19.91 -10.86
C GLN A 71 -9.37 19.17 -11.09
N CYS A 72 -10.37 19.61 -10.31
CA CYS A 72 -11.79 19.29 -10.42
C CYS A 72 -12.33 19.35 -11.86
N ALA A 73 -12.48 18.19 -12.49
CA ALA A 73 -13.30 17.94 -13.68
C ALA A 73 -13.44 16.42 -13.88
N PRO A 74 -14.61 15.90 -14.26
CA PRO A 74 -14.77 14.48 -14.56
C PRO A 74 -13.93 14.08 -15.78
N ASP A 75 -13.17 13.00 -15.63
CA ASP A 75 -12.62 12.24 -16.76
C ASP A 75 -13.80 11.65 -17.56
N ARG A 76 -13.76 11.80 -18.90
CA ARG A 76 -14.78 11.30 -19.84
C ARG A 76 -14.93 9.77 -19.85
N SER A 77 -14.05 9.04 -19.15
CA SER A 77 -14.09 7.58 -19.01
C SER A 77 -15.13 7.06 -18.01
N GLY A 78 -15.76 7.93 -17.20
CA GLY A 78 -16.72 7.50 -16.18
C GLY A 78 -16.09 6.74 -15.01
N ALA A 79 -14.77 6.68 -14.90
CA ALA A 79 -14.10 6.11 -13.74
C ALA A 79 -14.29 7.00 -12.51
N SER A 80 -14.80 6.41 -11.43
CA SER A 80 -14.94 7.07 -10.11
C SER A 80 -13.63 7.76 -9.72
N ARG A 81 -13.67 9.08 -9.58
CA ARG A 81 -12.52 9.90 -9.20
C ARG A 81 -12.25 9.72 -7.71
N ILE A 82 -10.99 9.50 -7.34
CA ILE A 82 -10.57 9.44 -5.93
C ILE A 82 -10.14 10.85 -5.54
N GLU A 83 -10.96 11.58 -4.77
CA GLU A 83 -10.62 12.95 -4.35
C GLU A 83 -9.79 12.94 -3.05
N CYS A 84 -8.63 12.29 -3.06
CA CYS A 84 -7.73 12.29 -1.90
C CYS A 84 -6.55 13.24 -2.12
N SER A 85 -6.10 13.93 -1.08
CA SER A 85 -4.86 14.70 -1.14
C SER A 85 -3.69 13.73 -1.26
N MET A 86 -3.06 13.66 -2.44
CA MET A 86 -1.86 12.87 -2.62
C MET A 86 -0.63 13.73 -2.32
N CYS A 87 -0.01 13.44 -1.18
CA CYS A 87 1.17 14.13 -0.73
C CYS A 87 2.39 13.26 -0.99
N VAL A 88 3.16 13.67 -1.99
CA VAL A 88 4.60 13.43 -1.97
C VAL A 88 5.15 14.18 -0.78
N ARG A 89 5.62 13.46 0.23
CA ARG A 89 6.50 14.06 1.23
C ARG A 89 7.92 13.72 0.82
N GLU A 90 8.69 14.75 0.49
CA GLU A 90 10.15 14.64 0.48
C GLU A 90 10.57 14.37 1.92
N GLY A 91 10.82 13.10 2.24
CA GLY A 91 11.54 12.66 3.42
C GLY A 91 11.14 13.31 4.75
N THR A 92 9.93 13.03 5.26
CA THR A 92 9.82 12.92 6.72
C THR A 92 9.88 11.46 7.10
N THR A 93 10.99 11.13 7.75
CA THR A 93 11.51 9.81 8.12
C THR A 93 10.49 8.85 8.73
N HIS A 94 9.44 9.36 9.37
CA HIS A 94 8.52 8.54 10.16
C HIS A 94 7.53 7.72 9.32
N ALA A 95 6.83 8.31 8.35
CA ALA A 95 5.82 7.58 7.55
C ALA A 95 6.48 6.57 6.60
N ILE A 96 7.63 6.95 6.03
CA ILE A 96 8.46 6.05 5.21
C ILE A 96 8.98 4.90 6.07
N GLY A 97 9.48 5.18 7.29
CA GLY A 97 9.94 4.14 8.21
C GLY A 97 8.85 3.15 8.65
N LYS A 98 7.56 3.55 8.65
CA LYS A 98 6.45 2.63 8.92
C LYS A 98 6.29 1.60 7.79
N VAL A 99 6.33 2.05 6.53
CA VAL A 99 6.21 1.19 5.34
C VAL A 99 7.47 0.35 5.14
N GLU A 100 8.66 0.93 5.32
CA GLU A 100 9.93 0.17 5.28
C GLU A 100 9.94 -0.94 6.32
N ARG A 101 9.54 -0.64 7.57
CA ARG A 101 9.46 -1.66 8.61
C ARG A 101 8.39 -2.71 8.32
N LEU A 102 7.30 -2.32 7.68
CA LEU A 102 6.27 -3.27 7.22
C LEU A 102 6.84 -4.22 6.18
N HIS A 103 7.58 -3.74 5.17
CA HIS A 103 8.21 -4.60 4.16
C HIS A 103 9.09 -5.66 4.81
N CYS A 104 10.00 -5.24 5.69
CA CYS A 104 10.87 -6.17 6.42
C CYS A 104 10.06 -7.16 7.28
N THR A 105 8.99 -6.69 7.92
CA THR A 105 8.12 -7.56 8.74
C THR A 105 7.46 -8.64 7.90
N ILE A 106 6.92 -8.29 6.72
CA ILE A 106 6.29 -9.26 5.81
C ILE A 106 7.33 -10.28 5.35
N ASP A 107 8.50 -9.84 4.90
CA ASP A 107 9.55 -10.73 4.40
C ASP A 107 10.05 -11.71 5.47
N GLU A 108 10.36 -11.20 6.66
CA GLU A 108 10.87 -12.00 7.77
C GLU A 108 9.83 -12.99 8.29
N GLU A 109 8.60 -12.53 8.52
CA GLU A 109 7.55 -13.36 9.11
C GLU A 109 6.99 -14.37 8.11
N SER A 110 6.71 -13.96 6.88
CA SER A 110 6.19 -14.87 5.83
C SER A 110 7.21 -15.96 5.52
N GLY A 111 8.49 -15.61 5.35
CA GLY A 111 9.56 -16.58 5.12
C GLY A 111 9.76 -17.53 6.30
N ARG A 112 9.67 -17.04 7.54
CA ARG A 112 9.81 -17.86 8.75
C ARG A 112 8.61 -18.80 8.97
N MET A 113 7.40 -18.32 8.66
CA MET A 113 6.16 -19.06 8.91
C MET A 113 5.72 -19.91 7.72
N GLY A 114 6.30 -19.69 6.53
CA GLY A 114 5.89 -20.35 5.29
C GLY A 114 4.49 -19.92 4.85
N LEU A 115 4.13 -18.66 5.07
CA LEU A 115 2.84 -18.10 4.68
C LEU A 115 2.93 -17.45 3.31
N GLU A 116 1.90 -17.67 2.49
CA GLU A 116 1.69 -16.88 1.28
C GLU A 116 1.26 -15.45 1.66
N LEU A 117 1.38 -14.50 0.73
CA LEU A 117 1.17 -13.07 1.03
C LEU A 117 -0.23 -12.78 1.60
N ASP A 118 -1.28 -13.35 1.00
CA ASP A 118 -2.66 -13.19 1.47
C ASP A 118 -2.87 -13.80 2.86
N GLU A 119 -2.20 -14.92 3.16
CA GLU A 119 -2.25 -15.55 4.48
C GLU A 119 -1.52 -14.71 5.53
N HIS A 120 -0.38 -14.11 5.15
CA HIS A 120 0.34 -13.17 6.01
C HIS A 120 -0.49 -11.92 6.28
N MET A 121 -1.20 -11.39 5.29
CA MET A 121 -2.11 -10.25 5.50
C MET A 121 -3.18 -10.55 6.55
N GLU A 122 -3.80 -11.73 6.48
CA GLU A 122 -4.80 -12.17 7.47
C GLU A 122 -4.17 -12.30 8.86
N TYR A 123 -3.02 -12.96 8.96
CA TYR A 123 -2.26 -13.08 10.20
C TYR A 123 -1.88 -11.71 10.77
N TYR A 124 -1.36 -10.80 9.96
CA TYR A 124 -0.89 -9.48 10.35
C TYR A 124 -2.01 -8.62 10.93
N ASN A 125 -3.19 -8.67 10.32
CA ASN A 125 -4.34 -7.87 10.74
C ASN A 125 -5.06 -8.48 11.96
N HIS A 126 -5.19 -9.80 12.03
CA HIS A 126 -6.09 -10.45 12.98
C HIS A 126 -5.40 -11.20 14.12
N THR A 127 -4.13 -11.56 13.98
CA THR A 127 -3.41 -12.42 14.94
C THR A 127 -2.15 -11.76 15.50
N ARG A 128 -1.42 -11.02 14.66
CA ARG A 128 -0.12 -10.45 15.02
C ARG A 128 -0.26 -9.34 16.07
N PRO A 129 0.41 -9.44 17.23
CA PRO A 129 0.49 -8.34 18.19
C PRO A 129 1.42 -7.24 17.68
N HIS A 130 1.02 -5.98 17.85
CA HIS A 130 1.79 -4.81 17.43
C HIS A 130 2.26 -4.01 18.64
N ALA A 131 3.57 -3.89 18.82
CA ALA A 131 4.15 -3.11 19.92
C ALA A 131 3.67 -1.65 19.94
N SER A 132 3.49 -1.03 18.77
CA SER A 132 2.95 0.34 18.67
C SER A 132 1.49 0.48 19.11
N LEU A 133 0.76 -0.64 19.24
CA LEU A 133 -0.62 -0.69 19.72
C LEU A 133 -0.73 -1.21 21.17
N GLY A 134 0.40 -1.36 21.86
CA GLY A 134 0.47 -1.96 23.20
C GLY A 134 0.27 -3.48 23.16
N ASP A 135 0.95 -4.16 22.24
CA ASP A 135 0.93 -5.62 22.04
C ASP A 135 -0.47 -6.19 21.71
N ARG A 136 -1.32 -5.36 21.11
CA ARG A 136 -2.65 -5.73 20.61
C ARG A 136 -2.62 -5.97 19.11
N THR A 137 -3.60 -6.72 18.63
CA THR A 137 -3.89 -6.87 17.20
C THR A 137 -4.54 -5.60 16.64
N VAL A 138 -4.63 -5.51 15.31
CA VAL A 138 -5.26 -4.35 14.68
C VAL A 138 -6.76 -4.36 14.96
N LEU A 139 -7.29 -3.17 15.27
CA LEU A 139 -8.71 -2.96 15.51
C LEU A 139 -9.29 -2.06 14.42
N LEU A 140 -9.98 -2.66 13.44
CA LEU A 140 -10.49 -1.96 12.26
C LEU A 140 -11.39 -0.76 12.58
N HIS A 141 -12.18 -0.84 13.66
CA HIS A 141 -13.05 0.26 14.11
C HIS A 141 -12.29 1.47 14.70
N SER A 142 -10.97 1.39 14.80
CA SER A 142 -10.10 2.48 15.27
C SER A 142 -9.43 3.23 14.10
N CYS A 143 -9.69 2.83 12.86
CA CYS A 143 -9.05 3.36 11.65
C CYS A 143 -9.81 4.54 11.00
N THR A 144 -10.86 5.08 11.64
CA THR A 144 -11.69 6.19 11.13
C THR A 144 -11.35 7.52 11.74
#